data_AF-A0A364KSS7-F1
#
_entry.id   AF-A0A364KSS7-F1
#
_cell.length_a   1.000
_cell.length_b   1.000
_cell.length_c   1.000
_cell.angle_alpha   90.00
_cell.angle_beta   90.00
_cell.angle_gamma   90.00
#
_symmetry.space_group_name_H-M   'P 1'
#
loop_
_entity.id
_entity.type
_entity.pdbx_description
1 polymer ?
#
loop_
_entity_poly.entity_id
_entity_poly.type
_entity_poly.pdbx_seq_one_letter_code
_entity_poly.pdbx_strand_id
1 'polypeptide(L)'
;MTDNSNPGNFSNRPREEVQNIGKKGGQPSHSGGFASMDPAKQHDIASKGGRASSGSFKPGDPKAREAGRKGGSRSGGGYQQSFDDLEYPEE
;
A
#
# COMPACT_ATOMS: atom_id res chain seq x y z
N MET A 1 -20.66 2.48 -9.58
CA MET A 1 -19.22 2.54 -9.89
C MET A 1 -18.58 3.28 -8.73
N THR A 2 -17.59 2.69 -8.05
CA THR A 2 -17.01 3.32 -6.86
C THR A 2 -16.08 4.44 -7.31
N ASP A 3 -16.59 5.66 -7.35
CA ASP A 3 -15.82 6.90 -7.57
C ASP A 3 -14.99 7.21 -6.32
N ASN A 4 -14.13 6.28 -5.93
CA ASN A 4 -13.24 6.47 -4.80
C ASN A 4 -12.05 7.31 -5.26
N SER A 5 -12.24 8.63 -5.15
CA SER A 5 -11.30 9.69 -5.53
C SER A 5 -10.09 9.77 -4.58
N ASN A 6 -9.57 8.63 -4.11
CA ASN A 6 -8.31 8.58 -3.40
C ASN A 6 -7.17 8.56 -4.44
N PRO A 7 -6.45 9.67 -4.67
CA PRO A 7 -5.40 9.74 -5.70
C PRO A 7 -4.26 8.75 -5.46
N GLY A 8 -4.14 8.20 -4.24
CA GLY A 8 -3.14 7.18 -3.90
C GLY A 8 -3.51 5.74 -4.31
N ASN A 9 -4.75 5.47 -4.74
CA ASN A 9 -5.20 4.10 -5.05
C ASN A 9 -4.63 3.61 -6.40
N PHE A 10 -4.28 2.32 -6.48
CA PHE A 10 -3.80 1.69 -7.72
C PHE A 10 -4.81 1.77 -8.88
N SER A 11 -6.12 1.81 -8.57
CA SER A 11 -7.18 2.02 -9.56
C SER A 11 -7.10 3.38 -10.26
N ASN A 12 -6.44 4.36 -9.65
CA ASN A 12 -6.29 5.73 -10.16
C ASN A 12 -4.91 5.95 -10.80
N ARG A 13 -4.14 4.88 -11.05
CA ARG A 13 -2.78 4.93 -11.62
C ARG A 13 -2.72 4.26 -13.00
N PRO A 14 -1.81 4.70 -13.90
CA PRO A 14 -1.62 4.06 -15.20
C PRO A 14 -1.12 2.63 -15.04
N ARG A 15 -1.59 1.72 -15.90
CA ARG A 15 -1.27 0.28 -15.83
C ARG A 15 0.23 0.00 -15.83
N GLU A 16 0.99 0.73 -16.63
CA GLU A 16 2.44 0.58 -16.71
C GLU A 16 3.12 0.86 -15.36
N GLU A 17 2.71 1.91 -14.66
CA GLU A 17 3.25 2.26 -13.35
C GLU A 17 2.91 1.17 -12.32
N VAL A 18 1.67 0.70 -12.29
CA VAL A 18 1.25 -0.40 -11.41
C VAL A 18 2.05 -1.68 -11.70
N GLN A 19 2.28 -1.99 -12.97
CA GLN A 19 3.11 -3.13 -13.38
C GLN A 19 4.56 -2.96 -12.91
N ASN A 20 5.14 -1.76 -13.07
CA ASN A 20 6.50 -1.48 -12.62
C ASN A 20 6.64 -1.57 -11.10
N ILE A 21 5.63 -1.13 -10.34
CA ILE A 21 5.57 -1.30 -8.88
C ILE A 21 5.51 -2.80 -8.52
N GLY A 22 4.63 -3.57 -9.17
CA GLY A 22 4.52 -5.01 -8.95
C GLY A 22 5.82 -5.76 -9.29
N LYS A 23 6.47 -5.40 -10.40
CA LYS A 23 7.77 -5.93 -10.80
C LYS A 23 8.83 -5.65 -9.73
N LYS A 24 8.93 -4.42 -9.21
CA LYS A 24 9.87 -4.08 -8.13
C LYS A 24 9.63 -4.87 -6.85
N GLY A 25 8.38 -5.15 -6.50
CA GLY A 25 8.03 -6.00 -5.34
C GLY A 25 8.36 -7.48 -5.54
N GLY A 26 8.40 -7.96 -6.80
CA GLY A 26 8.70 -9.34 -7.15
C GLY A 26 10.16 -9.61 -7.57
N GLN A 27 11.01 -8.59 -7.63
CA GLN A 27 12.42 -8.75 -7.99
C GLN A 27 13.24 -9.18 -6.76
N PRO A 28 13.78 -10.41 -6.71
CA PRO A 28 14.71 -10.81 -5.65
C PRO A 28 16.07 -10.14 -5.85
N SER A 29 16.52 -9.39 -4.85
CA SER A 29 17.88 -8.82 -4.78
C SER A 29 18.89 -9.94 -4.49
N HIS A 30 19.32 -10.64 -5.54
CA HIS A 30 20.40 -11.65 -5.51
C HIS A 30 20.11 -12.93 -4.67
N SER A 31 20.50 -14.08 -5.22
CA SER A 31 20.47 -15.41 -4.58
C SER A 31 19.13 -15.85 -3.93
N GLY A 32 18.18 -16.30 -4.76
CA GLY A 32 17.06 -17.16 -4.33
C GLY A 32 16.06 -16.52 -3.35
N GLY A 33 14.91 -16.08 -3.88
CA GLY A 33 13.82 -15.54 -3.06
C GLY A 33 13.16 -16.59 -2.16
N PHE A 34 12.07 -16.20 -1.48
CA PHE A 34 11.31 -17.09 -0.60
C PHE A 34 10.96 -18.44 -1.24
N ALA A 35 10.61 -18.44 -2.53
CA ALA A 35 10.26 -19.65 -3.29
C ALA A 35 11.44 -20.61 -3.52
N SER A 36 12.69 -20.14 -3.47
CA SER A 36 13.90 -20.94 -3.69
C SER A 36 14.53 -21.44 -2.38
N MET A 37 13.94 -21.11 -1.23
CA MET A 37 14.42 -21.53 0.09
C MET A 37 14.00 -22.98 0.41
N ASP A 38 14.66 -23.63 1.35
CA ASP A 38 14.25 -24.93 1.90
C ASP A 38 12.77 -24.93 2.37
N PRO A 39 11.95 -25.95 2.04
CA PRO A 39 10.54 -25.99 2.40
C PRO A 39 10.23 -25.92 3.90
N ALA A 40 11.04 -26.54 4.75
CA ALA A 40 10.82 -26.48 6.20
C ALA A 40 11.06 -25.06 6.72
N LYS A 41 12.11 -24.40 6.22
CA LYS A 41 12.38 -23.00 6.55
C LYS A 41 11.30 -22.05 6.02
N GLN A 42 10.76 -22.31 4.82
CA GLN A 42 9.61 -21.56 4.29
C GLN A 42 8.39 -21.68 5.21
N HIS A 43 8.05 -22.91 5.64
CA HIS A 43 6.93 -23.17 6.53
C HIS A 43 7.07 -22.45 7.88
N ASP A 44 8.27 -22.46 8.47
CA ASP A 44 8.53 -21.76 9.73
C ASP A 44 8.36 -20.24 9.61
N ILE A 45 8.84 -19.65 8.52
CA ILE A 45 8.69 -18.21 8.25
C ILE A 45 7.22 -17.88 8.02
N ALA A 46 6.50 -18.67 7.20
CA ALA A 46 5.08 -18.48 6.94
C ALA A 46 4.25 -18.60 8.24
N SER A 47 4.55 -19.60 9.08
CA SER A 47 3.91 -19.82 10.37
C SER A 47 4.13 -18.64 11.33
N LYS A 48 5.36 -18.12 11.40
CA LYS A 48 5.68 -16.92 12.19
C LYS A 48 4.94 -15.69 11.67
N GLY A 49 4.87 -15.49 10.35
CA GLY A 49 4.11 -14.42 9.72
C GLY A 49 2.62 -14.48 10.01
N GLY A 50 2.03 -15.68 9.94
CA GLY A 50 0.62 -15.92 10.27
C GLY A 50 0.30 -15.62 11.74
N ARG A 51 1.16 -16.04 12.67
CA ARG A 51 0.99 -15.77 14.11
C ARG A 51 1.18 -14.29 14.47
N ALA A 52 2.07 -13.60 13.79
CA ALA A 52 2.29 -12.16 13.99
C ALA A 52 1.19 -11.30 13.38
N SER A 53 0.45 -11.83 12.40
CA SER A 53 -0.72 -11.18 11.83
C SER A 53 -1.87 -11.18 12.82
N SER A 54 -2.52 -10.03 13.01
CA SER A 54 -3.76 -9.96 13.82
C SER A 54 -4.99 -10.48 13.07
N GLY A 55 -4.82 -11.17 11.95
CA GLY A 55 -5.88 -11.61 11.06
C GLY A 55 -6.45 -10.47 10.20
N SER A 56 -7.54 -10.78 9.48
CA SER A 56 -8.23 -9.82 8.63
C SER A 56 -9.00 -8.78 9.45
N PHE A 57 -8.98 -7.53 9.01
CA PHE A 57 -9.80 -6.48 9.60
C PHE A 57 -11.28 -6.65 9.25
N LYS A 58 -12.16 -6.25 10.18
CA LYS A 58 -13.59 -6.08 9.86
C LYS A 58 -13.80 -4.77 9.09
N PRO A 59 -14.83 -4.67 8.21
CA PRO A 59 -15.20 -3.39 7.62
C PRO A 59 -15.46 -2.33 8.70
N GLY A 60 -14.84 -1.16 8.57
CA GLY A 60 -14.96 -0.06 9.54
C GLY A 60 -14.04 -0.16 10.77
N ASP A 61 -13.20 -1.19 10.87
CA ASP A 61 -12.28 -1.35 12.00
C ASP A 61 -11.29 -0.16 12.09
N PRO A 62 -11.21 0.54 13.23
CA PRO A 62 -10.30 1.67 13.41
C PRO A 62 -8.82 1.26 13.22
N LYS A 63 -8.45 0.02 13.56
CA LYS A 63 -7.09 -0.50 13.39
C LYS A 63 -6.73 -0.65 11.90
N ALA A 64 -7.70 -1.02 11.07
CA ALA A 64 -7.54 -1.08 9.62
C ALA A 64 -7.29 0.32 9.04
N ARG A 65 -8.09 1.30 9.50
CA ARG A 65 -7.96 2.70 9.09
C ARG A 65 -6.61 3.27 9.47
N GLU A 66 -6.14 3.00 10.69
CA GLU A 66 -4.83 3.45 11.15
C GLU A 66 -3.69 2.79 10.37
N ALA A 67 -3.75 1.46 10.18
CA ALA A 67 -2.76 0.72 9.39
C ALA A 67 -2.72 1.22 7.93
N GLY A 68 -3.88 1.46 7.31
CA GLY A 68 -3.99 2.05 5.97
C GLY A 68 -3.43 3.46 5.91
N ARG A 69 -3.74 4.32 6.88
CA ARG A 69 -3.18 5.68 6.99
C ARG A 69 -1.66 5.66 7.11
N LYS A 70 -1.11 4.79 7.96
CA LYS A 70 0.34 4.62 8.16
C LYS A 70 1.05 4.04 6.93
N GLY A 71 0.39 3.13 6.21
CA GLY A 71 0.89 2.62 4.93
C GLY A 71 0.90 3.70 3.85
N GLY A 72 -0.16 4.51 3.80
CA GLY A 72 -0.30 5.62 2.86
C GLY A 72 0.66 6.78 3.13
N SER A 73 1.03 7.06 4.38
CA SER A 73 1.92 8.18 4.71
C SER A 73 3.35 8.02 4.23
N ARG A 74 3.78 6.79 3.90
CA ARG A 74 5.10 6.51 3.30
C ARG A 74 5.09 6.61 1.78
N SER A 75 3.92 6.53 1.18
CA SER A 75 3.69 6.76 -0.24
C SER A 75 3.56 8.25 -0.43
N GLY A 76 4.67 8.96 -0.68
CA GLY A 76 4.69 10.42 -0.82
C GLY A 76 3.66 10.93 -1.84
N GLY A 77 2.47 11.29 -1.34
CA GLY A 77 1.47 12.08 -2.03
C GLY A 77 1.49 13.46 -1.40
N GLY A 78 2.49 14.26 -1.78
CA GLY A 78 2.58 15.67 -1.39
C GLY A 78 1.43 16.45 -2.05
N TYR A 79 0.29 16.52 -1.37
CA TYR A 79 -0.63 17.64 -1.52
C TYR A 79 -0.39 18.56 -0.32
N GLN A 80 0.62 19.41 -0.43
CA GLN A 80 0.65 20.67 0.29
C GLN A 80 -0.43 21.54 -0.35
N GLN A 81 -1.65 21.48 0.18
CA GLN A 81 -2.66 22.48 -0.12
C GLN A 81 -2.26 23.76 0.62
N SER A 82 -1.46 24.60 -0.04
CA SER A 82 -1.35 26.03 0.30
C SER A 82 -2.66 26.69 -0.16
N PHE A 83 -3.58 26.88 0.78
CA PHE A 83 -4.87 27.55 0.55
C PHE A 83 -4.81 29.06 0.82
N ASP A 84 -3.65 29.70 0.61
CA ASP A 84 -3.49 31.13 0.93
C ASP A 84 -3.72 32.08 -0.26
N ASP A 85 -3.90 31.58 -1.49
CA ASP A 85 -4.01 32.41 -2.72
C ASP A 85 -5.34 32.25 -3.49
N LEU A 86 -6.46 32.05 -2.79
CA LEU A 86 -7.79 32.12 -3.43
C LEU A 86 -8.58 33.32 -2.91
N GLU A 87 -8.27 34.48 -3.51
CA GLU A 87 -9.13 35.66 -3.49
C GLU A 87 -10.43 35.31 -4.25
N TYR A 88 -11.54 35.25 -3.52
CA TYR A 88 -12.87 35.02 -4.09
C TYR A 88 -13.33 36.31 -4.80
N PRO A 89 -13.65 36.29 -6.10
CA PRO A 89 -14.39 37.39 -6.70
C PRO A 89 -15.84 37.36 -6.19
N GLU A 90 -16.27 38.50 -5.62
CA GLU A 90 -17.66 38.80 -5.28
C GLU A 90 -18.47 39.01 -6.58
N GLU A 91 -19.42 38.13 -6.86
CA GLU A 91 -20.60 38.39 -7.71
C GLU A 91 -21.83 37.77 -7.06
#